data_AF-A0A7C5Z6V5-F1
#
_entry.id   AF-A0A7C5Z6V5-F1
#
_cell.length_a   1.000
_cell.length_b   1.000
_cell.length_c   1.000
_cell.angle_alpha   90.00
_cell.angle_beta   90.00
_cell.angle_gamma   90.00
#
_symmetry.space_group_name_H-M   'P 1'
#
loop_
_entity.id
_entity.type
_entity.pdbx_description
1 polymer ?
#
loop_
_entity_poly.entity_id
_entity_poly.type
_entity_poly.pdbx_seq_one_letter_code
_entity_poly.pdbx_strand_id
1 'polypeptide(L)'
;MGAKDWKLMEFPRWALLGSLAVVMFASLAWMSDAPRKNETVQNLQTAYLGEANAYVRYLAFAERAQEEEHGEVASLFRAAACAEHVHLKNHAAVLRKMGFEPVLKINTPVVKTTAENLRTAADAGEAYERDTMYPQFIKQARAEGNEDAARTFQYAMTAEAEHFKLFKAALSNLQKMNAPSHLYYVCNVCGYTAEHAVKPCPGCGDPKAEYEEMF
;
A
#
# COMPACT_ATOMS: atom_id res chain seq x y z
N MET A 1 67.68 -70.71 1.65
CA MET A 1 66.47 -71.37 1.12
C MET A 1 65.56 -71.58 2.33
N GLY A 2 64.63 -70.66 2.61
CA GLY A 2 63.25 -70.66 2.09
C GLY A 2 62.35 -71.30 3.17
N ALA A 3 61.29 -70.73 3.71
CA ALA A 3 60.45 -69.59 3.36
C ALA A 3 60.12 -68.80 4.65
N LYS A 4 59.94 -67.47 4.54
CA LYS A 4 59.36 -66.67 5.63
C LYS A 4 57.85 -66.77 5.52
N ASP A 5 57.21 -67.42 6.48
CA ASP A 5 55.76 -67.37 6.66
C ASP A 5 55.34 -65.94 6.99
N TRP A 6 54.78 -65.25 6.00
CA TRP A 6 54.08 -63.99 6.22
C TRP A 6 52.71 -64.30 6.80
N LYS A 7 52.58 -64.25 8.13
CA LYS A 7 51.26 -64.16 8.76
C LYS A 7 50.61 -62.84 8.31
N LEU A 8 49.61 -62.95 7.45
CA LEU A 8 48.67 -61.86 7.19
C LEU A 8 48.08 -61.43 8.54
N MET A 9 48.39 -60.21 8.95
CA MET A 9 47.66 -59.57 10.04
C MET A 9 46.21 -59.41 9.58
N GLU A 10 45.30 -60.15 10.21
CA GLU A 10 43.88 -59.89 10.08
C GLU A 10 43.59 -58.52 10.70
N PHE A 11 43.29 -57.54 9.83
CA PHE A 11 42.76 -56.27 10.28
C PHE A 11 41.34 -56.49 10.81
N PRO A 12 41.02 -56.00 12.00
CA PRO A 12 39.71 -56.22 12.55
C PRO A 12 38.67 -55.41 11.77
N ARG A 13 37.53 -56.04 11.46
CA ARG A 13 36.47 -55.53 10.56
C ARG A 13 35.81 -54.21 10.99
N TRP A 14 36.21 -53.63 12.12
CA TRP A 14 35.73 -52.33 12.60
C TRP A 14 36.54 -51.13 12.07
N ALA A 15 37.70 -51.35 11.44
CA ALA A 15 38.57 -50.28 10.93
C ALA A 15 38.11 -49.62 9.60
N LEU A 16 36.85 -49.84 9.18
CA LEU A 16 36.25 -49.24 7.97
C LEU A 16 35.05 -48.30 8.28
N LEU A 17 34.81 -47.97 9.55
CA LEU A 17 33.70 -47.09 9.96
C LEU A 17 34.14 -45.70 10.45
N GLY A 18 35.32 -45.25 10.03
CA GLY A 18 35.96 -44.05 10.59
C GLY A 18 35.96 -42.78 9.73
N SER A 19 35.40 -42.76 8.52
CA SER A 19 35.67 -41.66 7.58
C SER A 19 34.49 -41.11 6.76
N LEU A 20 33.25 -41.53 6.99
CA LEU A 20 32.09 -40.97 6.28
C LEU A 20 31.24 -39.95 7.08
N ALA A 21 31.52 -39.73 8.37
CA ALA A 21 30.64 -38.91 9.21
C ALA A 21 30.96 -37.40 9.22
N VAL A 22 32.11 -36.97 8.69
CA VAL A 22 32.55 -35.55 8.82
C VAL A 22 32.13 -34.67 7.63
N VAL A 23 31.68 -35.24 6.50
CA VAL A 23 31.32 -34.45 5.31
C VAL A 23 29.84 -34.00 5.29
N MET A 24 28.99 -34.52 6.19
CA MET A 24 27.53 -34.27 6.16
C MET A 24 27.03 -33.10 7.03
N PHE A 25 27.91 -32.32 7.68
CA PHE A 25 27.48 -31.15 8.47
C PHE A 25 27.78 -29.80 7.81
N ALA A 26 28.58 -29.75 6.74
CA ALA A 26 28.90 -28.49 6.05
C ALA A 26 27.90 -28.11 4.94
N SER A 27 26.97 -29.00 4.57
CA SER A 27 26.09 -28.83 3.40
C SER A 27 24.72 -28.20 3.70
N LEU A 28 24.35 -28.00 4.97
CA LEU A 28 23.03 -27.43 5.35
C LEU A 28 23.04 -25.90 5.55
N ALA A 29 24.22 -25.27 5.65
CA ALA A 29 24.33 -23.82 5.83
C ALA A 29 24.04 -23.00 4.55
N TRP A 30 23.87 -23.65 3.39
CA TRP A 30 23.62 -23.00 2.10
C TRP A 30 22.15 -23.05 1.68
N MET A 31 21.28 -23.69 2.47
CA MET A 31 19.83 -23.81 2.16
C MET A 31 18.98 -22.73 2.84
N SER A 32 19.58 -21.78 3.55
CA SER A 32 18.87 -20.71 4.25
C SER A 32 18.56 -19.47 3.40
N ASP A 33 19.01 -19.41 2.16
CA ASP A 33 18.82 -18.23 1.29
C ASP A 33 17.58 -18.35 0.38
N ALA A 34 16.55 -19.10 0.80
CA ALA A 34 15.25 -18.95 0.17
C ALA A 34 14.88 -17.46 0.25
N PRO A 35 14.69 -16.76 -0.90
CA PRO A 35 14.48 -15.32 -0.89
C PRO A 35 13.32 -15.02 0.05
N ARG A 36 13.57 -14.19 1.09
CA ARG A 36 12.51 -13.71 1.98
C ARG A 36 11.39 -13.20 1.09
N LYS A 37 10.22 -13.83 1.18
CA LYS A 37 9.02 -13.39 0.49
C LYS A 37 8.83 -11.92 0.86
N ASN A 38 9.05 -11.01 -0.09
CA ASN A 38 9.02 -9.58 0.17
C ASN A 38 7.54 -9.16 0.21
N GLU A 39 6.92 -9.30 1.38
CA GLU A 39 5.50 -9.03 1.56
C GLU A 39 5.23 -7.53 1.41
N THR A 40 6.20 -6.66 1.74
CA THR A 40 6.08 -5.21 1.48
C THR A 40 5.93 -4.90 0.00
N VAL A 41 6.64 -5.57 -0.90
CA VAL A 41 6.46 -5.38 -2.36
C VAL A 41 5.05 -5.77 -2.79
N GLN A 42 4.52 -6.89 -2.26
CA GLN A 42 3.15 -7.32 -2.55
C GLN A 42 2.11 -6.35 -2.00
N ASN A 43 2.36 -5.80 -0.81
CA ASN A 43 1.50 -4.81 -0.17
C ASN A 43 1.52 -3.48 -0.93
N LEU A 44 2.71 -3.01 -1.35
CA LEU A 44 2.83 -1.81 -2.19
C LEU A 44 2.11 -1.98 -3.53
N GLN A 45 2.23 -3.15 -4.16
CA GLN A 45 1.52 -3.46 -5.41
C GLN A 45 0.00 -3.54 -5.19
N THR A 46 -0.44 -4.06 -4.04
CA THR A 46 -1.86 -4.10 -3.65
C THR A 46 -2.40 -2.69 -3.43
N ALA A 47 -1.70 -1.86 -2.64
CA ALA A 47 -2.06 -0.47 -2.40
C ALA A 47 -2.08 0.33 -3.72
N TYR A 48 -1.02 0.24 -4.52
CA TYR A 48 -0.96 0.86 -5.86
C TYR A 48 -2.19 0.52 -6.72
N LEU A 49 -2.65 -0.74 -6.73
CA LEU A 49 -3.86 -1.11 -7.45
C LEU A 49 -5.14 -0.57 -6.80
N GLY A 50 -5.23 -0.60 -5.47
CA GLY A 50 -6.34 -0.01 -4.72
C GLY A 50 -6.53 1.45 -5.07
N GLU A 51 -5.46 2.23 -4.95
CA GLU A 51 -5.40 3.65 -5.24
C GLU A 51 -5.73 3.98 -6.70
N ALA A 52 -5.21 3.20 -7.65
CA ALA A 52 -5.54 3.39 -9.05
C ALA A 52 -7.03 3.17 -9.34
N ASN A 53 -7.64 2.18 -8.68
CA ASN A 53 -9.07 1.91 -8.84
C ASN A 53 -9.92 2.94 -8.09
N ALA A 54 -9.49 3.42 -6.92
CA ALA A 54 -10.13 4.48 -6.17
C ALA A 54 -10.12 5.80 -6.96
N TYR A 55 -8.99 6.18 -7.55
CA TYR A 55 -8.87 7.33 -8.46
C TYR A 55 -9.94 7.32 -9.56
N VAL A 56 -10.00 6.24 -10.35
CA VAL A 56 -10.96 6.14 -11.46
C VAL A 56 -12.41 6.08 -10.96
N ARG A 57 -12.64 5.40 -9.84
CA ARG A 57 -13.97 5.30 -9.21
C ARG A 57 -14.48 6.64 -8.72
N TYR A 58 -13.63 7.45 -8.08
CA TYR A 58 -14.02 8.76 -7.56
C TYR A 58 -14.25 9.77 -8.67
N LEU A 59 -13.51 9.72 -9.79
CA LEU A 59 -13.87 10.50 -10.97
C LEU A 59 -15.26 10.14 -11.50
N ALA A 60 -15.58 8.84 -11.61
CA ALA A 60 -16.90 8.40 -12.04
C ALA A 60 -18.02 8.79 -11.05
N PHE A 61 -17.72 8.80 -9.75
CA PHE A 61 -18.64 9.28 -8.72
C PHE A 61 -18.85 10.79 -8.79
N ALA A 62 -17.80 11.56 -9.12
CA ALA A 62 -17.90 12.99 -9.32
C ALA A 62 -18.80 13.34 -10.52
N GLU A 63 -18.64 12.62 -11.64
CA GLU A 63 -19.51 12.78 -12.81
C GLU A 63 -20.98 12.55 -12.44
N ARG A 64 -21.26 11.47 -11.71
CA ARG A 64 -22.61 11.18 -11.23
C ARG A 64 -23.16 12.23 -10.28
N ALA A 65 -22.35 12.71 -9.34
CA ALA A 65 -22.75 13.80 -8.45
C ALA A 65 -23.07 15.08 -9.22
N GLN A 66 -22.31 15.38 -10.28
CA GLN A 66 -22.59 16.50 -11.17
C GLN A 66 -23.91 16.32 -11.94
N GLU A 67 -24.18 15.12 -12.47
CA GLU A 67 -25.43 14.78 -13.16
C GLU A 67 -26.66 14.91 -12.25
N GLU A 68 -26.50 14.61 -10.96
CA GLU A 68 -27.54 14.72 -9.93
C GLU A 68 -27.58 16.11 -9.26
N GLU A 69 -26.88 17.09 -9.83
CA GLU A 69 -26.83 18.50 -9.37
C GLU A 69 -26.23 18.68 -7.95
N HIS A 70 -25.44 17.71 -7.47
CA HIS A 70 -24.69 17.76 -6.22
C HIS A 70 -23.26 18.30 -6.46
N GLY A 71 -23.17 19.57 -6.85
CA GLY A 71 -21.91 20.22 -7.26
C GLY A 71 -20.78 20.14 -6.22
N GLU A 72 -21.05 20.45 -4.96
CA GLU A 72 -20.04 20.37 -3.89
C GLU A 72 -19.54 18.93 -3.65
N VAL A 73 -20.42 17.94 -3.78
CA VAL A 73 -20.03 16.52 -3.66
C VAL A 73 -19.19 16.08 -4.86
N ALA A 74 -19.50 16.60 -6.05
CA ALA A 74 -18.68 16.37 -7.24
C ALA A 74 -17.26 16.94 -7.02
N SER A 75 -17.15 18.15 -6.45
CA SER A 75 -15.85 18.73 -6.05
C SER A 75 -15.09 17.86 -5.07
N LEU A 76 -15.78 17.35 -4.04
CA LEU A 76 -15.16 16.48 -3.04
C LEU A 76 -14.63 15.18 -3.64
N PHE A 77 -15.40 14.53 -4.53
CA PHE A 77 -14.93 13.33 -5.22
C PHE A 77 -13.73 13.60 -6.14
N ARG A 78 -13.69 14.76 -6.81
CA ARG A 78 -12.52 15.17 -7.61
C ARG A 78 -11.29 15.41 -6.73
N ALA A 79 -11.48 16.02 -5.55
CA ALA A 79 -10.41 16.22 -4.58
C ALA A 79 -9.85 14.89 -4.05
N ALA A 80 -10.72 13.96 -3.65
CA ALA A 80 -10.31 12.62 -3.23
C ALA A 80 -9.59 11.86 -4.37
N ALA A 81 -10.09 11.93 -5.60
CA ALA A 81 -9.38 11.36 -6.75
C ALA A 81 -7.96 11.95 -6.89
N CYS A 82 -7.79 13.28 -6.78
CA CYS A 82 -6.47 13.88 -6.80
C CYS A 82 -5.56 13.32 -5.68
N ALA A 83 -6.08 13.14 -4.48
CA ALA A 83 -5.35 12.50 -3.38
C ALA A 83 -4.93 11.06 -3.69
N GLU A 84 -5.83 10.22 -4.22
CA GLU A 84 -5.48 8.83 -4.57
C GLU A 84 -4.40 8.76 -5.65
N HIS A 85 -4.37 9.74 -6.56
CA HIS A 85 -3.28 9.85 -7.52
C HIS A 85 -1.94 10.18 -6.85
N VAL A 86 -1.93 10.98 -5.78
CA VAL A 86 -0.73 11.22 -4.96
C VAL A 86 -0.28 9.93 -4.27
N HIS A 87 -1.21 9.17 -3.65
CA HIS A 87 -0.91 7.89 -3.01
C HIS A 87 -0.33 6.88 -4.01
N LEU A 88 -0.99 6.73 -5.15
CA LEU A 88 -0.56 5.91 -6.27
C LEU A 88 0.88 6.19 -6.69
N LYS A 89 1.22 7.48 -6.90
CA LYS A 89 2.57 7.91 -7.29
C LYS A 89 3.60 7.62 -6.21
N ASN A 90 3.24 7.82 -4.95
CA ASN A 90 4.10 7.54 -3.80
C ASN A 90 4.45 6.05 -3.71
N HIS A 91 3.45 5.16 -3.78
CA HIS A 91 3.68 3.71 -3.76
C HIS A 91 4.49 3.23 -4.98
N ALA A 92 4.18 3.75 -6.17
CA ALA A 92 4.93 3.46 -7.39
C ALA A 92 6.42 3.85 -7.28
N ALA A 93 6.71 5.00 -6.69
CA ALA A 93 8.08 5.46 -6.49
C ALA A 93 8.87 4.50 -5.58
N VAL A 94 8.25 4.00 -4.50
CA VAL A 94 8.89 3.01 -3.62
C VAL A 94 9.09 1.68 -4.32
N LEU A 95 8.10 1.16 -5.06
CA LEU A 95 8.27 -0.06 -5.86
C LEU A 95 9.46 0.04 -6.82
N ARG A 96 9.55 1.13 -7.57
CA ARG A 96 10.65 1.37 -8.52
C ARG A 96 11.99 1.49 -7.80
N LYS A 97 12.04 2.17 -6.65
CA LYS A 97 13.25 2.24 -5.82
C LYS A 97 13.71 0.85 -5.34
N MET A 98 12.77 -0.07 -5.12
CA MET A 98 13.05 -1.45 -4.76
C MET A 98 13.38 -2.36 -5.97
N GLY A 99 13.38 -1.83 -7.19
CA GLY A 99 13.67 -2.57 -8.42
C GLY A 99 12.47 -3.28 -9.06
N PHE A 100 11.24 -2.91 -8.68
CA PHE A 100 10.00 -3.46 -9.24
C PHE A 100 9.24 -2.41 -10.04
N GLU A 101 8.76 -2.76 -11.23
CA GLU A 101 7.84 -1.87 -11.97
C GLU A 101 6.39 -2.15 -11.53
N PRO A 102 5.63 -1.13 -11.11
CA PRO A 102 4.23 -1.31 -10.73
C PRO A 102 3.38 -1.80 -11.91
N VAL A 103 2.58 -2.82 -11.66
CA VAL A 103 1.62 -3.36 -12.64
C VAL A 103 0.27 -2.70 -12.44
N LEU A 104 -0.33 -2.15 -13.49
CA LEU A 104 -1.62 -1.47 -13.43
C LEU A 104 -2.75 -2.39 -13.91
N LYS A 105 -3.87 -2.40 -13.17
CA LYS A 105 -5.13 -3.03 -13.58
C LYS A 105 -6.29 -2.18 -13.06
N ILE A 106 -7.07 -1.63 -13.99
CA ILE A 106 -8.28 -0.85 -13.70
C ILE A 106 -9.51 -1.73 -13.90
N ASN A 107 -10.39 -1.74 -12.92
CA ASN A 107 -11.71 -2.33 -13.02
C ASN A 107 -12.72 -1.24 -13.39
N THR A 108 -13.80 -1.62 -14.08
CA THR A 108 -14.90 -0.70 -14.36
C THR A 108 -15.57 -0.27 -13.05
N PRO A 109 -15.68 1.05 -12.75
CA PRO A 109 -16.38 1.51 -11.56
C PRO A 109 -17.85 1.11 -11.55
N VAL A 110 -18.36 0.72 -10.37
CA VAL A 110 -19.79 0.50 -10.14
C VAL A 110 -20.38 1.81 -9.62
N VAL A 111 -21.09 2.54 -10.47
CA VAL A 111 -21.69 3.84 -10.16
C VAL A 111 -23.17 3.68 -9.81
N LYS A 112 -23.60 4.26 -8.69
CA LYS A 112 -24.99 4.30 -8.22
C LYS A 112 -25.43 5.75 -7.97
N THR A 113 -26.43 6.00 -7.14
CA THR A 113 -26.80 7.36 -6.71
C THR A 113 -25.67 8.02 -5.92
N THR A 114 -25.60 9.35 -5.88
CA THR A 114 -24.58 10.11 -5.12
C THR A 114 -24.53 9.71 -3.65
N ALA A 115 -25.70 9.54 -3.02
CA ALA A 115 -25.77 9.10 -1.62
C ALA A 115 -25.21 7.68 -1.41
N GLU A 116 -25.47 6.76 -2.33
CA GLU A 116 -24.91 5.40 -2.27
C GLU A 116 -23.41 5.38 -2.56
N ASN A 117 -22.94 6.22 -3.48
CA ASN A 117 -21.53 6.37 -3.82
C ASN A 117 -20.75 6.94 -2.62
N LEU A 118 -21.25 7.99 -1.96
CA LEU A 118 -20.67 8.55 -0.73
C LEU A 118 -20.57 7.51 0.39
N ARG A 119 -21.64 6.73 0.59
CA ARG A 119 -21.64 5.65 1.58
C ARG A 119 -20.62 4.57 1.24
N THR A 120 -20.54 4.18 -0.03
CA THR A 120 -19.59 3.16 -0.50
C THR A 120 -18.15 3.64 -0.35
N ALA A 121 -17.85 4.88 -0.75
CA ALA A 121 -16.54 5.50 -0.60
C ALA A 121 -16.12 5.50 0.88
N ALA A 122 -16.96 6.02 1.77
CA ALA A 122 -16.65 6.08 3.19
C ALA A 122 -16.54 4.70 3.85
N ASP A 123 -17.59 3.88 3.77
CA ASP A 123 -17.72 2.69 4.64
C ASP A 123 -17.00 1.47 4.05
N ALA A 124 -16.87 1.35 2.73
CA ALA A 124 -16.24 0.21 2.07
C ALA A 124 -14.87 0.51 1.44
N GLY A 125 -14.55 1.77 1.16
CA GLY A 125 -13.22 2.23 0.75
C GLY A 125 -12.43 2.71 1.95
N GLU A 126 -12.58 3.98 2.30
CA GLU A 126 -11.75 4.71 3.26
C GLU A 126 -11.63 4.02 4.63
N ALA A 127 -12.74 3.52 5.18
CA ALA A 127 -12.73 2.84 6.47
C ALA A 127 -11.93 1.53 6.43
N TYR A 128 -12.05 0.74 5.36
CA TYR A 128 -11.28 -0.50 5.21
C TYR A 128 -9.78 -0.20 5.08
N GLU A 129 -9.44 0.81 4.28
CA GLU A 129 -8.05 1.20 4.05
C GLU A 129 -7.40 1.72 5.33
N ARG A 130 -8.08 2.64 6.02
CA ARG A 130 -7.63 3.23 7.29
C ARG A 130 -7.55 2.23 8.43
N ASP A 131 -8.58 1.40 8.63
CA ASP A 131 -8.71 0.58 9.85
C ASP A 131 -8.10 -0.82 9.71
N THR A 132 -7.95 -1.30 8.48
CA THR A 132 -7.50 -2.69 8.22
C THR A 132 -6.25 -2.74 7.34
N MET A 133 -6.32 -2.23 6.11
CA MET A 133 -5.28 -2.46 5.11
C MET A 133 -3.96 -1.76 5.48
N TYR A 134 -3.98 -0.43 5.63
CA TYR A 134 -2.77 0.33 5.90
C TYR A 134 -2.10 0.02 7.24
N PRO A 135 -2.83 -0.17 8.36
CA PRO A 135 -2.20 -0.60 9.61
C PRO A 135 -1.40 -1.90 9.47
N GLN A 136 -1.93 -2.88 8.72
CA GLN A 136 -1.25 -4.14 8.46
C GLN A 136 -0.02 -3.93 7.57
N PHE A 137 -0.14 -3.14 6.51
CA PHE A 137 0.94 -2.86 5.57
C PHE A 137 2.09 -2.08 6.24
N ILE A 138 1.78 -1.10 7.08
CA ILE A 138 2.76 -0.35 7.88
C ILE A 138 3.51 -1.28 8.82
N LYS A 139 2.79 -2.15 9.54
CA LYS A 139 3.40 -3.12 10.46
C LYS A 139 4.37 -4.05 9.71
N GLN A 140 3.98 -4.55 8.55
CA GLN A 140 4.83 -5.42 7.74
C GLN A 140 6.06 -4.68 7.21
N ALA A 141 5.87 -3.49 6.64
CA ALA A 141 6.96 -2.67 6.11
C ALA A 141 8.01 -2.36 7.18
N ARG A 142 7.59 -2.02 8.40
CA ARG A 142 8.51 -1.80 9.53
C ARG A 142 9.22 -3.09 9.96
N ALA A 143 8.51 -4.23 10.00
CA ALA A 143 9.11 -5.52 10.33
C ALA A 143 10.19 -5.94 9.31
N GLU A 144 10.03 -5.55 8.05
CA GLU A 144 11.00 -5.77 6.98
C GLU A 144 12.07 -4.66 6.87
N GLY A 145 12.01 -3.61 7.71
CA GLY A 145 12.95 -2.49 7.72
C GLY A 145 12.78 -1.53 6.54
N ASN A 146 11.63 -1.54 5.87
CA ASN A 146 11.31 -0.67 4.75
C ASN A 146 10.56 0.59 5.19
N GLU A 147 11.31 1.57 5.68
CA GLU A 147 10.77 2.84 6.18
C GLU A 147 10.13 3.70 5.07
N ASP A 148 10.59 3.58 3.83
CA ASP A 148 9.98 4.31 2.71
C ASP A 148 8.56 3.81 2.43
N ALA A 149 8.36 2.50 2.39
CA ALA A 149 7.02 1.91 2.24
C ALA A 149 6.13 2.30 3.42
N ALA A 150 6.61 2.11 4.66
CA ALA A 150 5.88 2.46 5.87
C ALA A 150 5.44 3.93 5.88
N ARG A 151 6.30 4.84 5.42
CA ARG A 151 5.98 6.28 5.31
C ARG A 151 4.88 6.53 4.28
N THR A 152 4.96 5.93 3.09
CA THR A 152 3.91 6.13 2.07
C THR A 152 2.56 5.57 2.50
N PHE A 153 2.54 4.41 3.18
CA PHE A 153 1.31 3.85 3.75
C PHE A 153 0.75 4.71 4.87
N GLN A 154 1.61 5.31 5.70
CA GLN A 154 1.19 6.23 6.76
C GLN A 154 0.58 7.51 6.18
N TYR A 155 1.13 8.03 5.09
CA TYR A 155 0.59 9.20 4.39
C TYR A 155 -0.83 8.92 3.88
N ALA A 156 -1.02 7.84 3.12
CA ALA A 156 -2.34 7.44 2.62
C ALA A 156 -3.33 7.20 3.77
N MET A 157 -2.96 6.40 4.77
CA MET A 157 -3.82 6.15 5.95
C MET A 157 -4.31 7.43 6.65
N THR A 158 -3.48 8.47 6.72
CA THR A 158 -3.88 9.75 7.32
C THR A 158 -4.82 10.55 6.42
N ALA A 159 -4.62 10.51 5.09
CA ALA A 159 -5.54 11.11 4.12
C ALA A 159 -6.89 10.38 4.10
N GLU A 160 -6.91 9.04 4.09
CA GLU A 160 -8.12 8.20 4.13
C GLU A 160 -8.95 8.46 5.39
N ALA A 161 -8.29 8.76 6.51
CA ALA A 161 -8.99 9.17 7.72
C ALA A 161 -9.74 10.50 7.56
N GLU A 162 -9.22 11.42 6.75
CA GLU A 162 -9.87 12.68 6.44
C GLU A 162 -10.94 12.51 5.36
N HIS A 163 -10.67 11.77 4.29
CA HIS A 163 -11.65 11.41 3.26
C HIS A 163 -12.89 10.75 3.87
N PHE A 164 -12.70 9.80 4.79
CA PHE A 164 -13.81 9.19 5.53
C PHE A 164 -14.69 10.25 6.22
N LYS A 165 -14.09 11.20 6.94
CA LYS A 165 -14.85 12.25 7.64
C LYS A 165 -15.60 13.13 6.65
N LEU A 166 -14.94 13.58 5.59
CA LEU A 166 -15.52 14.44 4.56
C LEU A 166 -16.69 13.74 3.86
N PHE A 167 -16.54 12.48 3.46
CA PHE A 167 -17.60 11.72 2.82
C PHE A 167 -18.79 11.47 3.76
N LYS A 168 -18.56 11.16 5.05
CA LYS A 168 -19.65 11.02 6.03
C LYS A 168 -20.35 12.35 6.26
N ALA A 169 -19.61 13.45 6.37
CA ALA A 169 -20.17 14.79 6.51
C ALA A 169 -21.02 15.18 5.30
N ALA A 170 -20.54 14.93 4.09
CA ALA A 170 -21.27 15.15 2.86
C ALA A 170 -22.53 14.29 2.78
N LEU A 171 -22.44 13.00 3.12
CA LEU A 171 -23.61 12.11 3.14
C LEU A 171 -24.68 12.58 4.14
N SER A 172 -24.28 13.03 5.33
CA SER A 172 -25.19 13.54 6.35
C SER A 172 -25.81 14.89 5.99
N ASN A 173 -25.15 15.69 5.14
CA ASN A 173 -25.59 17.03 4.78
C ASN A 173 -25.96 17.17 3.30
N LEU A 174 -26.16 16.07 2.57
CA LEU A 174 -26.33 16.06 1.11
C LEU A 174 -27.40 17.05 0.62
N GLN A 175 -28.51 17.18 1.33
CA GLN A 175 -29.62 18.09 0.98
C GLN A 175 -29.30 19.58 1.21
N LYS A 176 -28.27 19.89 2.01
CA LYS A 176 -27.82 21.25 2.30
C LYS A 176 -26.63 21.68 1.45
N MET A 177 -25.93 20.73 0.83
CA MET A 177 -24.81 20.98 -0.07
C MET A 177 -25.34 21.26 -1.48
N ASN A 178 -25.82 22.49 -1.69
CA ASN A 178 -26.52 22.91 -2.90
C ASN A 178 -25.74 23.93 -3.74
N ALA A 179 -24.48 24.20 -3.41
CA ALA A 179 -23.64 25.04 -4.25
C ALA A 179 -23.21 24.29 -5.53
N PRO A 180 -22.99 25.00 -6.65
CA PRO A 180 -22.57 24.38 -7.90
C PRO A 180 -21.15 23.78 -7.86
N SER A 181 -20.32 24.22 -6.90
CA SER A 181 -18.99 23.67 -6.62
C SER A 181 -18.52 24.10 -5.23
N HIS A 182 -17.49 23.42 -4.72
CA HIS A 182 -16.76 23.76 -3.50
C HIS A 182 -15.26 23.65 -3.75
N LEU A 183 -14.46 24.55 -3.20
CA LEU A 183 -13.00 24.47 -3.33
C LEU A 183 -12.39 23.60 -2.23
N TYR A 184 -11.70 22.54 -2.62
CA TYR A 184 -10.87 21.72 -1.74
C TYR A 184 -9.38 21.90 -2.07
N TYR A 185 -8.53 21.65 -1.09
CA TYR A 185 -7.08 21.75 -1.18
C TYR A 185 -6.48 20.37 -0.90
N VAL A 186 -5.70 19.84 -1.83
CA VAL A 186 -5.08 18.51 -1.73
C VAL A 186 -3.56 18.65 -1.62
N CYS A 187 -2.97 18.15 -0.53
CA CYS A 187 -1.52 18.25 -0.34
C CYS A 187 -0.77 17.43 -1.40
N ASN A 188 0.14 18.07 -2.13
CA ASN A 188 0.89 17.44 -3.22
C ASN A 188 1.91 16.38 -2.77
N VAL A 189 2.20 16.30 -1.47
CA VAL A 189 3.11 15.31 -0.88
C VAL A 189 2.39 14.04 -0.44
N CYS A 190 1.22 14.18 0.20
CA CYS A 190 0.61 13.07 0.93
C CYS A 190 -0.90 12.89 0.71
N GLY A 191 -1.52 13.67 -0.18
CA GLY A 191 -2.95 13.54 -0.46
C GLY A 191 -3.89 14.07 0.63
N TYR A 192 -3.39 14.70 1.69
CA TYR A 192 -4.27 15.27 2.72
C TYR A 192 -5.20 16.32 2.11
N THR A 193 -6.51 16.08 2.23
CA THR A 193 -7.57 16.90 1.63
C THR A 193 -8.25 17.76 2.71
N ALA A 194 -8.41 19.06 2.44
CA ALA A 194 -9.05 20.01 3.37
C ALA A 194 -9.83 21.12 2.64
N GLU A 195 -10.74 21.80 3.35
CA GLU A 195 -11.48 22.96 2.83
C GLU A 195 -10.62 24.25 2.76
N HIS A 196 -9.43 24.23 3.37
CA HIS A 196 -8.43 25.30 3.30
C HIS A 196 -7.03 24.73 3.43
N ALA A 197 -6.04 25.38 2.82
CA ALA A 197 -4.64 24.99 2.97
C ALA A 197 -4.15 25.22 4.43
N VAL A 198 -3.49 24.22 5.01
CA VAL A 198 -2.98 24.26 6.41
C VAL A 198 -1.48 24.01 6.42
N LYS A 199 -0.72 24.82 7.18
CA LYS A 199 0.73 24.66 7.37
C LYS A 199 1.08 24.62 8.86
N PRO A 200 1.86 23.63 9.34
CA PRO A 200 2.33 22.45 8.61
C PRO A 200 1.16 21.54 8.18
N CYS A 201 1.35 20.78 7.09
CA CYS A 201 0.32 19.85 6.62
C CYS A 201 0.01 18.80 7.70
N PRO A 202 -1.27 18.60 8.10
CA PRO A 202 -1.64 17.62 9.12
C PRO A 202 -1.30 16.17 8.74
N GLY A 203 -1.21 15.86 7.44
CA GLY A 203 -0.88 14.54 6.92
C GLY A 203 0.61 14.20 6.98
N CYS A 204 1.45 15.02 6.35
CA CYS A 204 2.90 14.74 6.23
C CYS A 204 3.79 15.56 7.19
N GLY A 205 3.24 16.55 7.88
CA GLY A 205 3.99 17.44 8.77
C GLY A 205 4.88 18.47 8.06
N ASP A 206 4.82 18.58 6.73
CA ASP A 206 5.67 19.52 5.99
C ASP A 206 5.23 20.99 6.26
N PRO A 207 6.10 21.84 6.85
CA PRO A 207 5.80 23.26 7.08
C PRO A 207 5.69 24.08 5.79
N LYS A 208 6.16 23.54 4.66
CA LYS A 208 6.16 24.18 3.34
C LYS A 208 5.19 23.50 2.37
N ALA A 209 4.33 22.60 2.84
CA ALA A 209 3.40 21.86 2.00
C ALA A 209 2.66 22.77 1.01
N GLU A 210 2.65 22.37 -0.26
CA GLU A 210 1.86 23.00 -1.30
C GLU A 210 0.61 22.16 -1.56
N TYR A 211 -0.45 22.84 -2.00
CA TYR A 211 -1.76 22.26 -2.18
C TYR A 211 -2.23 22.50 -3.61
N GLU A 212 -2.80 21.47 -4.22
CA GLU A 212 -3.55 21.58 -5.46
C GLU A 212 -4.99 21.99 -5.14
N GLU A 213 -5.50 22.98 -5.87
CA GLU A 213 -6.87 23.48 -5.74
C GLU A 213 -7.81 22.65 -6.62
N MET A 214 -8.84 22.06 -6.01
CA MET A 214 -9.78 21.15 -6.66
C MET A 214 -11.21 21.68 -6.52
N PHE A 215 -11.90 21.83 -7.65
CA PHE A 215 -13.33 22.16 -7.75
C PHE A 215 -14.10 21.00 -8.33
#